data_AF-B9FHQ8-F1
#
_entry.id   AF-B9FHQ8-F1
#
_cell.length_a   1.000
_cell.length_b   1.000
_cell.length_c   1.000
_cell.angle_alpha   90.00
_cell.angle_beta   90.00
_cell.angle_gamma   90.00
#
_symmetry.space_group_name_H-M   'P 1'
#
loop_
_entity.id
_entity.type
_entity.pdbx_description
1 polymer ?
#
loop_
_entity_poly.entity_id
_entity_poly.type
_entity_poly.pdbx_seq_one_letter_code
_entity_poly.pdbx_strand_id
1 'polypeptide(L)'
;MARRSCSMPAAGAGPGSAAAAVNTITPCAACKLLRRRCAQECPFSPYFSPLEPHKFASVHKVFGASNVSKMLLEVHESQRGDAANSLVYEANLRLRDPVYGCMGAILTLQQQVQALEAELAAVRADIVRHKYRLPSAAAVLPSSQASHLLAAAAAARQLPLAGTMGVVTTATLPASASSSSTTAVYAAASSSTDYSSITNENVPYFS
;
A
#
# COMPACT_ATOMS: atom_id res chain seq x y z
N MET A 1 5.71 44.62 -18.74
CA MET A 1 5.61 43.16 -18.99
C MET A 1 6.54 42.77 -20.12
N ALA A 2 7.81 42.50 -19.82
CA ALA A 2 8.82 42.19 -20.82
C ALA A 2 8.77 40.70 -21.19
N ARG A 3 8.47 40.40 -22.45
CA ARG A 3 8.59 39.06 -23.03
C ARG A 3 10.08 38.72 -23.07
N ARG A 4 10.51 37.68 -22.33
CA ARG A 4 11.85 37.10 -22.48
C ARG A 4 11.89 36.37 -23.82
N SER A 5 12.51 37.01 -24.80
CA SER A 5 12.92 36.40 -26.07
C SER A 5 14.00 35.37 -25.79
N CYS A 6 13.67 34.08 -25.87
CA CYS A 6 14.68 33.03 -25.96
C CYS A 6 15.14 32.94 -27.43
N SER A 7 16.30 33.53 -27.70
CA SER A 7 17.03 33.39 -28.95
C SER A 7 17.49 31.93 -29.10
N MET A 8 17.12 31.28 -30.19
CA MET A 8 17.60 29.94 -30.56
C MET A 8 18.92 30.07 -31.33
N PRO A 9 19.99 29.34 -30.99
CA PRO A 9 21.17 29.27 -31.86
C PRO A 9 20.93 28.30 -33.02
N ALA A 10 21.29 28.74 -34.22
CA ALA A 10 21.33 27.96 -35.45
C ALA A 10 22.57 27.06 -35.51
N ALA A 11 22.48 26.05 -36.38
CA ALA A 11 23.34 24.88 -36.55
C ALA A 11 24.85 25.14 -36.70
N GLY A 12 25.65 24.22 -36.14
CA GLY A 12 26.99 23.90 -36.59
C GLY A 12 27.06 22.41 -36.92
N ALA A 13 27.25 22.08 -38.21
CA ALA A 13 27.40 20.72 -38.71
C ALA A 13 28.90 20.39 -38.85
N GLY A 14 29.34 19.27 -38.26
CA GLY A 14 30.67 18.69 -38.49
C GLY A 14 30.54 17.26 -39.02
N PRO A 15 31.36 16.81 -39.99
CA PRO A 15 31.36 15.43 -40.46
C PRO A 15 32.43 14.60 -39.71
N GLY A 16 32.09 13.37 -39.30
CA GLY A 16 33.04 12.51 -38.59
C GLY A 16 32.51 11.16 -38.12
N SER A 17 32.20 10.28 -39.08
CA SER A 17 32.31 8.81 -39.07
C SER A 17 31.56 7.91 -38.04
N ALA A 18 30.69 7.07 -38.63
CA ALA A 18 30.51 5.63 -38.38
C ALA A 18 29.73 5.14 -37.14
N ALA A 19 28.40 5.25 -37.19
CA ALA A 19 27.43 4.19 -36.87
C ALA A 19 26.00 4.71 -37.15
N ALA A 20 25.68 4.88 -38.44
CA ALA A 20 24.39 5.37 -38.88
C ALA A 20 23.33 4.26 -38.82
N ALA A 21 22.76 4.04 -37.63
CA ALA A 21 21.35 3.68 -37.56
C ALA A 21 20.57 5.00 -37.72
N VAL A 22 19.79 5.12 -38.79
CA VAL A 22 18.79 6.18 -38.95
C VAL A 22 17.71 5.94 -37.90
N ASN A 23 18.02 6.29 -36.66
CA ASN A 23 17.07 6.27 -35.57
C ASN A 23 16.25 7.55 -35.72
N THR A 24 15.00 7.40 -36.10
CA THR A 24 13.96 8.34 -35.68
C THR A 24 14.02 8.43 -34.16
N ILE A 25 14.83 9.36 -33.63
CA ILE A 25 14.98 9.59 -32.19
C ILE A 25 13.63 10.07 -31.69
N THR A 26 12.79 9.12 -31.30
CA THR A 26 11.50 9.41 -30.71
C THR A 26 11.79 10.13 -29.40
N PRO A 27 11.36 11.39 -29.24
CA PRO A 27 11.68 12.14 -28.04
C PRO A 27 11.04 11.44 -26.84
N CYS A 28 11.78 11.35 -25.73
CA CYS A 28 11.24 10.82 -24.48
C CYS A 28 10.00 11.63 -24.03
N ALA A 29 9.18 11.07 -23.13
CA ALA A 29 7.97 11.73 -22.68
C ALA A 29 8.22 13.15 -22.13
N ALA A 30 9.36 13.35 -21.45
CA ALA A 30 9.77 14.65 -20.95
C ALA A 30 10.02 15.68 -22.05
N CYS A 31 10.88 15.34 -23.00
CA CYS A 31 11.22 16.24 -24.10
C CYS A 31 10.02 16.52 -25.00
N LYS A 32 9.14 15.53 -25.20
CA LYS A 32 7.87 15.70 -25.91
C LYS A 32 6.95 16.69 -25.19
N LEU A 33 6.76 16.56 -23.87
CA LEU A 33 5.91 17.48 -23.09
C LEU A 33 6.50 18.89 -23.02
N LEU A 34 7.82 19.01 -22.85
CA LEU A 34 8.54 20.28 -22.76
C LEU A 34 8.79 20.96 -24.11
N ARG A 35 8.40 20.33 -25.23
CA ARG A 35 8.59 20.82 -26.60
C ARG A 35 10.04 21.20 -26.92
N ARG A 36 11.00 20.38 -26.47
CA ARG A 36 12.43 20.56 -26.73
C ARG A 36 13.05 19.33 -27.40
N ARG A 37 14.24 19.49 -27.99
CA ARG A 37 14.98 18.37 -28.59
C ARG A 37 15.45 17.39 -27.51
N CYS A 38 15.30 16.10 -27.76
CA CYS A 38 15.87 15.05 -26.91
C CYS A 38 17.33 14.82 -27.32
N ALA A 39 18.27 15.15 -26.43
CA ALA A 39 19.69 14.85 -26.61
C ALA A 39 19.97 13.36 -26.37
N GLN A 40 21.15 12.88 -26.81
CA GLN A 40 21.60 11.51 -26.54
C GLN A 40 21.72 11.27 -25.02
N GLU A 41 22.36 12.21 -24.32
CA GLU A 41 22.51 12.19 -22.86
C GLU A 41 21.36 12.92 -22.15
N CYS A 42 20.11 12.59 -22.50
CA CYS A 42 18.96 13.19 -21.84
C CYS A 42 18.71 12.53 -20.47
N PRO A 43 18.72 13.29 -19.34
CA PRO A 43 18.58 12.73 -18.00
C PRO A 43 17.21 12.08 -17.74
N PHE A 44 16.22 12.37 -18.59
CA PHE A 44 14.88 11.82 -18.49
C PHE A 44 14.65 10.60 -19.41
N SER A 45 15.47 10.42 -20.44
CA SER A 45 15.20 9.42 -21.48
C SER A 45 15.15 7.98 -20.98
N PRO A 46 16.07 7.53 -20.08
CA PRO A 46 16.04 6.16 -19.57
C PRO A 46 14.80 5.84 -18.71
N TYR A 47 14.19 6.85 -18.08
CA TYR A 47 13.16 6.65 -17.06
C TYR A 47 11.74 7.04 -17.53
N PHE A 48 11.63 7.93 -18.52
CA PHE A 48 10.34 8.45 -19.01
C PHE A 48 10.13 8.09 -20.49
N SER A 49 9.67 6.86 -20.71
CA SER A 49 9.33 6.33 -22.04
C SER A 49 8.25 7.15 -22.74
N PRO A 50 8.34 7.39 -24.07
CA PRO A 50 7.30 8.07 -24.83
C PRO A 50 5.94 7.36 -24.82
N LEU A 51 5.90 6.06 -24.49
CA LEU A 51 4.66 5.27 -24.38
C LEU A 51 3.85 5.64 -23.13
N GLU A 52 4.49 6.22 -22.12
CA GLU A 52 3.87 6.55 -20.82
C GLU A 52 3.94 8.06 -20.53
N PRO A 53 3.32 8.92 -21.38
CA PRO A 53 3.43 10.37 -21.23
C PRO A 53 2.82 10.89 -19.92
N HIS A 54 1.85 10.15 -19.37
CA HIS A 54 1.19 10.50 -18.11
C HIS A 54 2.16 10.49 -16.92
N LYS A 55 3.16 9.57 -16.90
CA LYS A 55 4.15 9.51 -15.82
C LYS A 55 4.92 10.83 -15.69
N PHE A 56 5.45 11.32 -16.81
CA PHE A 56 6.18 12.59 -16.81
C PHE A 56 5.25 13.78 -16.55
N ALA A 57 4.02 13.78 -17.08
CA ALA A 57 3.05 14.84 -16.84
C ALA A 57 2.73 15.00 -15.35
N SER A 58 2.55 13.90 -14.62
CA SER A 58 2.28 13.92 -13.18
C SER A 58 3.44 14.54 -12.39
N VAL A 59 4.67 14.04 -12.59
CA VAL A 59 5.85 14.57 -11.87
C VAL A 59 6.17 16.00 -12.26
N HIS A 60 5.96 16.38 -13.53
CA HIS A 60 6.14 17.75 -13.99
C HIS A 60 5.16 18.71 -13.30
N LYS A 61 3.90 18.28 -13.11
CA LYS A 61 2.88 19.11 -12.46
C LYS A 61 3.14 19.29 -10.96
N VAL A 62 3.66 18.28 -10.27
CA VAL A 62 3.85 18.31 -8.81
C VAL A 62 5.22 18.86 -8.42
N PHE A 63 6.29 18.36 -9.03
CA PHE A 63 7.67 18.70 -8.67
C PHE A 63 8.31 19.70 -9.63
N GLY A 64 7.90 19.71 -10.90
CA GLY A 64 8.53 20.51 -11.95
C GLY A 64 9.77 19.84 -12.56
N ALA A 65 10.01 20.08 -13.85
CA ALA A 65 11.07 19.37 -14.60
C ALA A 65 12.46 19.59 -14.00
N SER A 66 12.80 20.82 -13.60
CA SER A 66 14.12 21.15 -13.06
C SER A 66 14.40 20.42 -11.75
N ASN A 67 13.40 20.35 -10.86
CA ASN A 67 13.54 19.66 -9.58
C ASN A 67 13.66 18.15 -9.79
N VAL A 68 12.85 17.56 -10.68
CA VAL A 68 12.97 16.14 -11.04
C VAL A 68 14.35 15.83 -11.59
N SER A 69 14.89 16.68 -12.48
CA SER A 69 16.25 16.51 -13.00
C SER A 69 17.28 16.54 -11.88
N LYS A 70 17.17 17.50 -10.94
CA LYS A 70 18.09 17.62 -9.81
C LYS A 70 18.03 16.40 -8.90
N MET A 71 16.84 15.98 -8.48
CA MET A 71 16.65 14.81 -7.61
C MET A 71 17.18 13.52 -8.25
N LEU A 72 16.99 13.33 -9.56
CA LEU A 72 17.54 12.16 -10.25
C LEU A 72 19.08 12.21 -10.32
N LEU A 73 19.69 13.38 -10.49
CA LEU A 73 21.14 13.51 -10.55
C LEU A 73 21.81 13.37 -9.17
N GLU A 74 21.11 13.68 -8.09
CA GLU A 74 21.57 13.48 -6.71
C GLU A 74 21.61 12.00 -6.30
N VAL A 75 20.82 11.14 -6.98
CA VAL A 75 20.77 9.70 -6.73
C VAL A 75 21.79 8.96 -7.61
N HIS A 76 22.41 7.92 -7.06
CA HIS A 76 23.32 7.03 -7.78
C HIS A 76 22.61 6.37 -8.98
N GLU A 77 23.33 6.19 -10.09
CA GLU A 77 22.72 5.83 -11.39
C GLU A 77 21.87 4.55 -11.33
N SER A 78 22.30 3.57 -10.54
CA SER A 78 21.60 2.30 -10.35
C SER A 78 20.22 2.45 -9.70
N GLN A 79 20.01 3.51 -8.90
CA GLN A 79 18.76 3.73 -8.15
C GLN A 79 17.85 4.79 -8.80
N ARG A 80 18.32 5.46 -9.86
CA ARG A 80 17.54 6.53 -10.53
C ARG A 80 16.23 6.02 -11.13
N GLY A 81 16.19 4.76 -11.56
CA GLY A 81 14.95 4.13 -12.05
C GLY A 81 13.90 4.03 -10.93
N ASP A 82 14.30 3.55 -9.77
CA ASP A 82 13.42 3.46 -8.59
C ASP A 82 13.03 4.84 -8.07
N ALA A 83 13.97 5.78 -8.03
CA ALA A 83 13.68 7.17 -7.67
C ALA A 83 12.64 7.80 -8.62
N ALA A 84 12.76 7.60 -9.94
CA ALA A 84 11.78 8.08 -10.90
C ALA A 84 10.39 7.44 -10.67
N ASN A 85 10.33 6.14 -10.36
CA ASN A 85 9.08 5.46 -10.04
C ASN A 85 8.44 5.99 -8.76
N SER A 86 9.23 6.23 -7.70
CA SER A 86 8.76 6.83 -6.45
C SER A 86 8.21 8.24 -6.66
N LEU A 87 8.91 9.08 -7.43
CA LEU A 87 8.43 10.42 -7.78
C LEU A 87 7.10 10.36 -8.54
N VAL A 88 6.96 9.43 -9.49
CA VAL A 88 5.68 9.24 -10.21
C VAL A 88 4.57 8.82 -9.26
N TYR A 89 4.83 7.88 -8.36
CA TYR A 89 3.88 7.41 -7.36
C TYR A 89 3.40 8.56 -6.45
N GLU A 90 4.34 9.30 -5.86
CA GLU A 90 4.05 10.44 -4.98
C GLU A 90 3.31 11.56 -5.71
N ALA A 91 3.71 11.87 -6.96
CA ALA A 91 3.03 12.85 -7.77
C ALA A 91 1.56 12.46 -8.02
N ASN A 92 1.31 11.20 -8.35
CA ASN A 92 -0.06 10.71 -8.57
C ASN A 92 -0.92 10.80 -7.31
N LEU A 93 -0.35 10.51 -6.14
CA LEU A 93 -1.07 10.68 -4.87
C LEU A 93 -1.37 12.15 -4.59
N ARG A 94 -0.41 13.05 -4.78
CA ARG A 94 -0.60 14.50 -4.61
C ARG A 94 -1.64 15.08 -5.59
N LEU A 95 -1.75 14.51 -6.79
CA LEU A 95 -2.76 14.91 -7.77
C LEU A 95 -4.17 14.43 -7.43
N ARG A 96 -4.29 13.26 -6.79
CA ARG A 96 -5.56 12.70 -6.32
C ARG A 96 -6.02 13.36 -5.02
N ASP A 97 -5.08 13.62 -4.12
CA ASP A 97 -5.29 14.29 -2.84
C ASP A 97 -4.30 15.47 -2.73
N PRO A 98 -4.74 16.69 -3.12
CA PRO A 98 -3.91 17.89 -3.02
C PRO A 98 -3.54 18.29 -1.58
N VAL A 99 -4.29 17.81 -0.58
CA VAL A 99 -4.08 18.17 0.82
C VAL A 99 -3.03 17.24 1.43
N TYR A 100 -3.31 15.93 1.48
CA TYR A 100 -2.46 14.98 2.20
C TYR A 100 -1.57 14.13 1.27
N GLY A 101 -1.93 13.89 0.01
CA GLY A 101 -1.12 13.13 -0.95
C GLY A 101 -0.61 11.79 -0.39
N CYS A 102 0.71 11.57 -0.41
CA CYS A 102 1.32 10.36 0.15
C CYS A 102 1.21 10.25 1.68
N MET A 103 1.14 11.37 2.40
CA MET A 103 0.96 11.38 3.85
C MET A 103 -0.39 10.78 4.26
N GLY A 104 -1.45 11.00 3.47
CA GLY A 104 -2.77 10.40 3.72
C GLY A 104 -2.74 8.87 3.64
N ALA A 105 -1.99 8.31 2.69
CA ALA A 105 -1.75 6.87 2.59
C ALA A 105 -0.98 6.34 3.80
N ILE A 106 0.06 7.06 4.25
CA ILE A 106 0.85 6.70 5.44
C ILE A 106 -0.05 6.66 6.68
N LEU A 107 -0.85 7.70 6.92
CA LEU A 107 -1.73 7.78 8.09
C LEU A 107 -2.77 6.65 8.09
N THR A 108 -3.36 6.36 6.93
CA THR A 108 -4.33 5.27 6.77
C THR A 108 -3.70 3.91 7.10
N LEU A 109 -2.49 3.65 6.59
CA LEU A 109 -1.77 2.41 6.89
C LEU A 109 -1.39 2.31 8.38
N GLN A 110 -0.96 3.40 9.00
CA GLN A 110 -0.66 3.43 10.42
C GLN A 110 -1.89 3.13 11.29
N GLN A 111 -3.05 3.65 10.92
CA GLN A 111 -4.32 3.33 11.60
C GLN A 111 -4.70 1.85 11.44
N GLN A 112 -4.49 1.29 10.24
CA GLN A 112 -4.76 -0.13 9.99
C GLN A 112 -3.85 -1.04 10.83
N VAL A 113 -2.56 -0.71 10.92
CA VAL A 113 -1.62 -1.44 11.78
C VAL A 113 -2.07 -1.40 13.23
N GLN A 114 -2.43 -0.22 13.76
CA GLN A 114 -2.89 -0.07 15.14
C GLN A 114 -4.20 -0.85 15.40
N ALA A 115 -5.14 -0.81 14.47
CA ALA A 115 -6.40 -1.55 14.58
C ALA A 115 -6.16 -3.07 14.62
N LEU A 116 -5.30 -3.58 13.73
CA LEU A 116 -4.94 -5.00 13.68
C LEU A 116 -4.17 -5.43 14.93
N GLU A 117 -3.25 -4.60 15.44
CA GLU A 117 -2.55 -4.87 16.68
C GLU A 117 -3.50 -4.93 17.89
N ALA A 118 -4.50 -4.04 17.93
CA ALA A 118 -5.52 -4.05 18.98
C ALA A 118 -6.41 -5.30 18.91
N GLU A 119 -6.83 -5.72 17.71
CA GLU A 119 -7.59 -6.96 17.50
C GLU A 119 -6.77 -8.18 17.95
N LEU A 120 -5.49 -8.22 17.57
CA LEU A 120 -4.58 -9.29 17.97
C LEU A 120 -4.41 -9.33 19.50
N ALA A 121 -4.26 -8.17 20.15
CA ALA A 121 -4.18 -8.07 21.59
C ALA A 121 -5.46 -8.56 22.28
N ALA A 122 -6.64 -8.22 21.75
CA ALA A 122 -7.92 -8.67 22.26
C ALA A 122 -8.06 -10.20 22.16
N VAL A 123 -7.75 -10.79 21.00
CA VAL A 123 -7.79 -12.25 20.80
C VAL A 123 -6.79 -12.96 21.73
N ARG A 124 -5.59 -12.42 21.92
CA ARG A 124 -4.62 -12.96 22.88
C ARG A 124 -5.16 -12.93 24.31
N ALA A 125 -5.78 -11.83 24.72
CA ALA A 125 -6.40 -11.71 26.04
C ALA A 125 -7.55 -12.72 26.22
N ASP A 126 -8.35 -12.97 25.19
CA ASP A 126 -9.42 -13.96 25.22
C ASP A 126 -8.90 -15.40 25.27
N ILE A 127 -7.83 -15.73 24.55
CA ILE A 127 -7.17 -17.04 24.65
C ILE A 127 -6.69 -17.29 26.09
N VAL A 128 -6.02 -16.31 26.70
CA VAL A 128 -5.58 -16.37 28.09
C VAL A 128 -6.80 -16.57 29.00
N ARG A 129 -7.83 -15.75 28.86
CA ARG A 129 -9.08 -15.88 29.62
C ARG A 129 -9.67 -17.28 29.50
N HIS A 130 -9.77 -17.85 28.30
CA HIS A 130 -10.32 -19.20 28.10
C HIS A 130 -9.43 -20.30 28.68
N LYS A 131 -8.10 -20.21 28.53
CA LYS A 131 -7.16 -21.18 29.11
C LYS A 131 -7.23 -21.22 30.64
N TYR A 132 -7.43 -20.08 31.28
CA TYR A 132 -7.54 -19.98 32.75
C TYR A 132 -8.98 -20.04 33.28
N ARG A 133 -10.00 -20.26 32.41
CA ARG A 133 -11.42 -20.30 32.78
C ARG A 133 -12.02 -21.71 32.95
N LEU A 134 -11.23 -22.78 33.00
CA LEU A 134 -11.73 -24.12 33.41
C LEU A 134 -11.41 -24.44 34.89
N PRO A 135 -12.30 -25.14 35.62
CA PRO A 135 -13.66 -24.78 36.00
C PRO A 135 -13.76 -24.46 37.51
N SER A 136 -13.96 -23.20 37.90
CA SER A 136 -14.45 -22.85 39.25
C SER A 136 -15.97 -22.70 39.25
N ALA A 137 -16.65 -23.73 38.74
CA ALA A 137 -18.10 -23.92 38.84
C ALA A 137 -18.45 -25.37 39.21
N ALA A 138 -17.50 -26.11 39.81
CA ALA A 138 -17.73 -27.39 40.47
C ALA A 138 -17.51 -27.31 41.99
N ALA A 139 -17.59 -26.13 42.58
CA ALA A 139 -17.83 -25.96 44.02
C ALA A 139 -19.35 -25.87 44.27
N VAL A 140 -20.11 -26.85 43.75
CA VAL A 140 -21.43 -27.15 44.31
C VAL A 140 -21.15 -27.93 45.59
N LEU A 141 -21.30 -27.24 46.71
CA LEU A 141 -21.17 -27.76 48.07
C LEU A 141 -21.88 -29.12 48.22
N PRO A 142 -21.23 -30.16 48.77
CA PRO A 142 -21.93 -31.28 49.36
C PRO A 142 -22.32 -30.88 50.78
N SER A 143 -23.58 -30.51 51.01
CA SER A 143 -24.12 -30.59 52.36
C SER A 143 -25.63 -30.78 52.32
N SER A 144 -25.99 -32.05 52.47
CA SER A 144 -27.21 -32.53 53.08
C SER A 144 -27.61 -31.67 54.30
N GLN A 145 -28.46 -30.67 54.07
CA GLN A 145 -29.40 -30.08 55.05
C GLN A 145 -30.29 -29.05 54.33
N ALA A 146 -30.98 -29.51 53.27
CA ALA A 146 -32.12 -28.80 52.70
C ALA A 146 -33.37 -29.15 53.54
N SER A 147 -33.44 -28.65 54.76
CA SER A 147 -34.66 -28.73 55.58
C SER A 147 -34.65 -27.55 56.54
N HIS A 148 -35.69 -26.71 56.41
CA HIS A 148 -36.01 -25.58 57.28
C HIS A 148 -35.14 -24.33 57.11
N LEU A 149 -35.56 -23.41 56.24
CA LEU A 149 -36.08 -22.12 56.71
C LEU A 149 -37.04 -21.54 55.65
N LEU A 150 -38.07 -20.88 56.18
CA LEU A 150 -39.42 -20.76 55.64
C LEU A 150 -39.58 -19.89 54.40
N ALA A 151 -40.62 -20.26 53.64
CA ALA A 151 -41.43 -19.42 52.79
C ALA A 151 -41.99 -18.17 53.51
N ALA A 152 -42.08 -17.06 52.77
CA ALA A 152 -43.31 -16.28 52.55
C ALA A 152 -43.02 -14.78 52.39
N ALA A 153 -43.07 -14.26 51.17
CA ALA A 153 -43.66 -12.96 50.89
C ALA A 153 -44.09 -12.92 49.41
N ALA A 154 -45.39 -12.79 49.23
CA ALA A 154 -46.11 -12.91 47.99
C ALA A 154 -46.03 -11.66 47.10
N ALA A 155 -46.31 -11.92 45.82
CA ALA A 155 -47.11 -11.09 44.91
C ALA A 155 -46.52 -9.78 44.32
N ALA A 156 -46.48 -9.82 42.99
CA ALA A 156 -46.80 -8.73 42.05
C ALA A 156 -45.83 -7.54 41.95
N ARG A 157 -44.83 -7.68 41.08
CA ARG A 157 -44.26 -6.55 40.32
C ARG A 157 -44.91 -6.48 38.94
N GLN A 158 -45.68 -5.43 38.68
CA GLN A 158 -45.91 -4.89 37.34
C GLN A 158 -45.17 -3.55 37.23
N LEU A 159 -44.46 -3.33 36.13
CA LEU A 159 -44.31 -2.04 35.46
C LEU A 159 -44.01 -2.29 33.97
N PRO A 160 -44.53 -1.46 33.06
CA PRO A 160 -44.82 -1.85 31.69
C PRO A 160 -43.73 -1.47 30.67
N LEU A 161 -43.87 -2.14 29.53
CA LEU A 161 -43.17 -1.99 28.27
C LEU A 161 -43.68 -0.78 27.46
N ALA A 162 -42.81 -0.27 26.58
CA ALA A 162 -43.08 0.32 25.25
C ALA A 162 -42.89 1.84 25.07
N GLY A 163 -42.09 2.17 24.05
CA GLY A 163 -41.87 3.54 23.56
C GLY A 163 -40.80 3.64 22.45
N THR A 164 -40.84 2.75 21.46
CA THR A 164 -40.08 2.78 20.20
C THR A 164 -40.58 3.86 19.24
N MET A 165 -39.67 4.56 18.55
CA MET A 165 -39.57 4.80 17.09
C MET A 165 -38.28 5.61 16.86
N GLY A 166 -37.37 5.40 15.91
CA GLY A 166 -37.29 4.52 14.75
C GLY A 166 -36.52 5.29 13.67
N VAL A 167 -35.34 4.81 13.24
CA VAL A 167 -34.84 5.01 11.87
C VAL A 167 -34.09 3.76 11.45
N VAL A 168 -34.58 3.22 10.34
CA VAL A 168 -34.10 2.05 9.61
C VAL A 168 -32.89 2.46 8.77
N THR A 169 -31.79 1.71 8.82
CA THR A 169 -30.92 1.58 7.65
C THR A 169 -30.32 0.17 7.64
N THR A 170 -30.77 -0.61 6.66
CA THR A 170 -30.35 -1.97 6.36
C THR A 170 -28.94 -1.96 5.77
N ALA A 171 -27.97 -2.58 6.46
CA ALA A 171 -26.68 -2.95 5.87
C ALA A 171 -26.69 -4.47 5.62
N THR A 172 -27.03 -4.84 4.39
CA THR A 172 -26.97 -6.21 3.88
C THR A 172 -25.52 -6.53 3.53
N LEU A 173 -24.93 -7.51 4.21
CA LEU A 173 -23.68 -8.16 3.82
C LEU A 173 -23.92 -8.99 2.53
N PRO A 174 -23.11 -8.86 1.46
CA PRO A 174 -23.11 -9.87 0.42
C PRO A 174 -22.23 -11.05 0.85
N ALA A 175 -22.87 -12.21 0.84
CA ALA A 175 -22.27 -13.52 1.04
C ALA A 175 -21.28 -13.87 -0.08
N SER A 176 -20.27 -14.64 0.31
CA SER A 176 -19.32 -15.35 -0.52
C SER A 176 -20.01 -16.18 -1.60
N ALA A 177 -19.69 -15.92 -2.86
CA ALA A 177 -19.98 -16.83 -3.97
C ALA A 177 -18.67 -17.46 -4.44
N SER A 178 -18.60 -18.78 -4.26
CA SER A 178 -17.58 -19.67 -4.80
C SER A 178 -17.78 -19.88 -6.32
N SER A 179 -16.72 -20.36 -6.97
CA SER A 179 -16.57 -20.82 -8.37
C SER A 179 -16.27 -19.70 -9.40
N SER A 180 -15.24 -19.79 -10.25
CA SER A 180 -14.71 -20.98 -10.93
C SER A 180 -13.21 -20.84 -11.25
N SER A 181 -12.50 -21.96 -11.08
CA SER A 181 -11.12 -22.17 -11.49
C SER A 181 -10.99 -22.11 -13.02
N THR A 182 -10.20 -21.18 -13.54
CA THR A 182 -9.68 -21.23 -14.90
C THR A 182 -8.18 -21.47 -14.86
N THR A 183 -7.80 -22.66 -15.33
CA THR A 183 -6.45 -23.16 -15.50
C THR A 183 -5.70 -22.26 -16.49
N ALA A 184 -4.74 -21.46 -15.99
CA ALA A 184 -3.74 -20.80 -16.82
C ALA A 184 -2.39 -21.46 -16.53
N VAL A 185 -1.94 -22.23 -17.52
CA VAL A 185 -0.67 -22.93 -17.60
C VAL A 185 0.49 -21.94 -17.52
N TYR A 186 1.10 -21.81 -16.35
CA TYR A 186 2.48 -21.35 -16.23
C TYR A 186 3.39 -22.56 -16.41
N ALA A 187 4.09 -22.61 -17.54
CA ALA A 187 5.16 -23.56 -17.79
C ALA A 187 6.30 -23.30 -16.78
N ALA A 188 6.45 -24.20 -15.81
CA ALA A 188 7.63 -24.24 -14.96
C ALA A 188 8.80 -24.81 -15.77
N ALA A 189 9.80 -23.97 -16.00
CA ALA A 189 11.11 -24.42 -16.45
C ALA A 189 11.72 -25.29 -15.34
N SER A 190 12.08 -26.52 -15.69
CA SER A 190 12.77 -27.47 -14.82
C SER A 190 14.18 -26.97 -14.51
N SER A 191 14.43 -26.61 -13.25
CA SER A 191 15.80 -26.61 -12.71
C SER A 191 15.76 -27.27 -11.34
N SER A 192 16.23 -28.51 -11.30
CA SER A 192 16.52 -29.25 -10.07
C SER A 192 17.59 -28.49 -9.28
N THR A 193 17.25 -28.04 -8.08
CA THR A 193 18.26 -27.65 -7.09
C THR A 193 17.83 -28.25 -5.77
N ASP A 194 18.60 -29.25 -5.33
CA ASP A 194 18.39 -30.04 -4.13
C ASP A 194 18.35 -29.17 -2.87
N TYR A 195 17.17 -29.09 -2.25
CA TYR A 195 16.99 -28.51 -0.92
C TYR A 195 17.13 -29.62 0.11
N SER A 196 18.36 -30.04 0.41
CA SER A 196 18.64 -30.95 1.51
C SER A 196 20.08 -30.79 1.99
N SER A 197 20.34 -29.76 2.78
CA SER A 197 21.45 -29.67 3.74
C SER A 197 21.35 -28.35 4.52
N ILE A 198 20.56 -28.33 5.61
CA ILE A 198 20.79 -27.36 6.69
C ILE A 198 21.00 -28.19 7.95
N THR A 199 22.28 -28.40 8.27
CA THR A 199 22.71 -28.89 9.58
C THR A 199 22.41 -27.84 10.64
N ASN A 200 21.88 -28.33 11.75
CA ASN A 200 21.49 -27.61 12.94
C ASN A 200 22.72 -26.93 13.57
N GLU A 201 22.81 -25.60 13.50
CA GLU A 201 23.74 -24.79 14.30
C GLU A 201 22.93 -23.75 15.08
N ASN A 202 23.12 -23.82 16.38
CA ASN A 202 22.38 -23.18 17.45
C ASN A 202 22.75 -21.68 17.55
N VAL A 203 21.78 -20.76 17.41
CA VAL A 203 21.97 -19.32 17.68
C VAL A 203 21.00 -18.87 18.78
N PRO A 204 21.47 -18.58 20.02
CA PRO A 204 20.65 -17.93 21.02
C PRO A 204 20.72 -16.42 20.80
N TYR A 205 19.65 -15.83 20.30
CA TYR A 205 19.49 -14.37 20.24
C TYR A 205 18.38 -13.95 21.19
N PHE A 206 18.72 -13.83 22.49
CA PHE A 206 18.09 -12.94 23.47
C PHE A 206 18.90 -13.02 24.77
N SER A 207 19.64 -11.95 25.07
CA SER A 207 20.12 -11.56 26.41
C SER A 207 19.90 -10.07 26.56
#